data_AF-A0A5C6DNA8-F1
#
_entry.id   AF-A0A5C6DNA8-F1
#
_cell.length_a   1.000
_cell.length_b   1.000
_cell.length_c   1.000
_cell.angle_alpha   90.00
_cell.angle_beta   90.00
_cell.angle_gamma   90.00
#
_symmetry.space_group_name_H-M   'P 1'
#
loop_
_entity.id
_entity.type
_entity.pdbx_description
1 polymer ?
#
loop_
_entity_poly.entity_id
_entity_poly.type
_entity_poly.pdbx_seq_one_letter_code
_entity_poly.pdbx_strand_id
1 'polypeptide(L)'
;MSLMRWIRSRLTHRGKALSLYRTGMAKANKRDYVGAIAAYSAAIRAADIPIDVKAMAIYNRSLAYTAIHEDEKAADDLAAMLIMPGLSESIKTKARQRRERIKRRDKEMDRSVDGG
;
A
#
# COMPACT_ATOMS: atom_id res chain seq x y z
N MET A 1 1.33 -33.58 -20.45
CA MET A 1 2.16 -32.35 -20.43
C MET A 1 1.50 -31.30 -19.54
N SER A 2 2.15 -30.73 -18.51
CA SER A 2 1.81 -29.34 -18.09
C SER A 2 2.72 -28.65 -17.05
N LEU A 3 3.98 -29.09 -16.83
CA LEU A 3 4.88 -28.31 -15.95
C LEU A 3 5.14 -26.90 -16.52
N MET A 4 5.34 -26.79 -17.84
CA MET A 4 5.56 -25.50 -18.52
C MET A 4 4.34 -24.55 -18.46
N ARG A 5 3.11 -25.06 -18.51
CA ARG A 5 1.89 -24.22 -18.46
C ARG A 5 1.69 -23.62 -17.06
N TRP A 6 2.06 -24.35 -16.01
CA TRP A 6 2.03 -23.85 -14.63
C TRP A 6 3.16 -22.83 -14.34
N ILE A 7 4.39 -23.09 -14.83
CA ILE A 7 5.52 -22.15 -14.70
C ILE A 7 5.24 -20.84 -15.45
N ARG A 8 4.75 -20.92 -16.70
CA ARG A 8 4.38 -19.73 -17.49
C ARG A 8 3.26 -18.92 -16.85
N SER A 9 2.26 -19.59 -16.27
CA SER A 9 1.14 -18.93 -15.57
C SER A 9 1.63 -18.13 -14.34
N ARG A 10 2.47 -18.71 -13.48
CA ARG A 10 3.07 -18.01 -12.32
C ARG A 10 3.86 -16.76 -12.72
N LEU A 11 4.61 -16.81 -13.82
CA LEU A 11 5.35 -15.66 -14.33
C LEU A 11 4.42 -14.54 -14.83
N THR A 12 3.33 -14.89 -15.53
CA THR A 12 2.37 -13.90 -16.04
C THR A 12 1.58 -13.18 -14.94
N HIS A 13 1.20 -13.87 -13.86
CA HIS A 13 0.50 -13.25 -12.73
C HIS A 13 1.37 -12.26 -11.96
N ARG A 14 2.66 -12.58 -11.77
CA ARG A 14 3.67 -11.68 -11.18
C ARG A 14 3.88 -10.42 -12.02
N GLY A 15 3.97 -10.57 -13.35
CA GLY A 15 4.09 -9.44 -14.26
C GLY A 15 2.88 -8.50 -14.19
N LYS A 16 1.67 -9.06 -14.09
CA LYS A 16 0.43 -8.27 -13.93
C LYS A 16 0.41 -7.46 -12.63
N ALA A 17 0.79 -8.08 -11.51
CA ALA A 17 0.85 -7.39 -10.22
C ALA A 17 1.83 -6.21 -10.23
N LEU A 18 3.02 -6.41 -10.81
CA LEU A 18 4.04 -5.36 -10.94
C LEU A 18 3.61 -4.25 -11.89
N SER A 19 2.93 -4.59 -12.98
CA SER A 19 2.36 -3.60 -13.91
C SER A 19 1.33 -2.72 -13.21
N LEU A 20 0.39 -3.31 -12.46
CA LEU A 20 -0.59 -2.56 -11.68
C LEU A 20 0.05 -1.65 -10.62
N TYR A 21 1.09 -2.14 -9.93
CA TYR A 21 1.89 -1.32 -9.01
C TYR A 21 2.53 -0.10 -9.72
N ARG A 22 3.13 -0.32 -10.90
CA ARG A 22 3.71 0.77 -11.71
C ARG A 22 2.65 1.76 -12.20
N THR A 23 1.46 1.28 -12.57
CA THR A 23 0.32 2.15 -12.89
C THR A 23 -0.06 3.01 -11.69
N GLY A 24 -0.12 2.44 -10.49
CA GLY A 24 -0.37 3.19 -9.26
C GLY A 24 0.64 4.29 -9.02
N MET A 25 1.94 4.00 -9.20
CA MET A 25 3.00 5.01 -9.08
C MET A 25 2.85 6.13 -10.12
N ALA A 26 2.60 5.77 -11.38
CA ALA A 26 2.43 6.76 -12.45
C ALA A 26 1.24 7.70 -12.19
N LYS A 27 0.13 7.17 -11.66
CA LYS A 27 -1.03 7.97 -11.27
C LYS A 27 -0.76 8.85 -10.06
N ALA A 28 -0.09 8.32 -9.04
CA ALA A 28 0.30 9.11 -7.87
C ALA A 28 1.23 10.27 -8.24
N ASN A 29 2.17 10.05 -9.17
CA ASN A 29 3.05 11.11 -9.69
C ASN A 29 2.28 12.20 -10.43
N LYS A 30 1.14 11.85 -11.04
CA LYS A 30 0.20 12.80 -11.67
C LYS A 30 -0.80 13.40 -10.67
N ARG A 31 -0.65 13.13 -9.37
CA ARG A 31 -1.59 13.49 -8.29
C ARG A 31 -3.02 12.92 -8.46
N ASP A 32 -3.19 11.92 -9.32
CA ASP A 32 -4.42 11.12 -9.40
C ASP A 32 -4.39 10.07 -8.26
N TYR A 33 -4.65 10.54 -7.03
CA TYR A 33 -4.58 9.69 -5.85
C TYR A 33 -5.67 8.62 -5.81
N VAL A 34 -6.89 8.95 -6.24
CA VAL A 34 -8.01 8.00 -6.34
C VAL A 34 -7.68 6.87 -7.31
N GLY A 35 -7.18 7.23 -8.50
CA GLY A 35 -6.75 6.24 -9.48
C GLY A 35 -5.53 5.44 -9.04
N ALA A 36 -4.60 6.06 -8.30
CA ALA A 36 -3.45 5.36 -7.71
C ALA A 36 -3.91 4.33 -6.67
N ILE A 37 -4.83 4.69 -5.77
CA ILE A 37 -5.44 3.80 -4.78
C ILE A 37 -6.08 2.60 -5.47
N ALA A 38 -6.85 2.81 -6.54
CA ALA A 38 -7.47 1.73 -7.29
C ALA A 38 -6.43 0.76 -7.90
N ALA A 39 -5.36 1.30 -8.48
CA ALA A 39 -4.29 0.50 -9.09
C ALA A 39 -3.48 -0.29 -8.05
N TYR A 40 -3.11 0.33 -6.92
CA TYR A 40 -2.46 -0.38 -5.82
C TYR A 40 -3.35 -1.46 -5.23
N SER A 41 -4.65 -1.19 -5.05
CA SER A 41 -5.62 -2.16 -4.56
C SER A 41 -5.80 -3.35 -5.51
N ALA A 42 -5.68 -3.13 -6.81
CA ALA A 42 -5.66 -4.21 -7.79
C ALA A 42 -4.36 -5.02 -7.71
N ALA A 43 -3.21 -4.36 -7.54
CA ALA A 43 -1.92 -5.04 -7.36
C ALA A 43 -1.90 -5.93 -6.10
N ILE A 44 -2.37 -5.42 -4.96
CA ILE A 44 -2.42 -6.13 -3.67
C ILE A 44 -3.28 -7.41 -3.73
N ARG A 45 -4.34 -7.40 -4.56
CA ARG A 45 -5.25 -8.55 -4.78
C ARG A 45 -4.75 -9.54 -5.83
N ALA A 46 -3.67 -9.22 -6.55
CA ALA A 46 -3.15 -10.12 -7.58
C ALA A 46 -2.54 -11.38 -6.93
N ALA A 47 -2.84 -12.54 -7.51
CA ALA A 47 -2.25 -13.81 -7.12
C ALA A 47 -0.73 -13.80 -7.30
N ASP A 48 -0.01 -14.50 -6.42
CA ASP A 48 1.44 -14.68 -6.46
C ASP A 48 2.29 -13.39 -6.47
N ILE A 49 1.73 -12.26 -5.99
CA ILE A 49 2.48 -11.01 -5.81
C ILE A 49 3.65 -11.24 -4.82
N PRO A 50 4.89 -10.84 -5.16
CA PRO A 50 6.01 -10.91 -4.23
C PRO A 50 5.73 -10.08 -2.97
N ILE A 51 6.12 -10.59 -1.81
CA ILE A 51 5.82 -9.96 -0.50
C ILE A 51 6.31 -8.50 -0.43
N ASP A 52 7.50 -8.22 -0.96
CA ASP A 52 8.08 -6.87 -0.98
C ASP A 52 7.27 -5.92 -1.87
N VAL A 53 6.82 -6.40 -3.03
CA VAL A 53 5.97 -5.61 -3.95
C VAL A 53 4.61 -5.35 -3.32
N LYS A 54 4.04 -6.34 -2.63
CA LYS A 54 2.79 -6.17 -1.88
C LYS A 54 2.95 -5.13 -0.78
N ALA A 55 4.04 -5.18 -0.01
CA ALA A 55 4.35 -4.22 1.04
C ALA A 55 4.53 -2.80 0.49
N MET A 56 5.26 -2.64 -0.62
CA MET A 56 5.40 -1.34 -1.29
C MET A 56 4.08 -0.80 -1.83
N ALA A 57 3.23 -1.66 -2.39
CA ALA A 57 1.90 -1.26 -2.87
C ALA A 57 0.99 -0.79 -1.72
N ILE A 58 1.00 -1.50 -0.59
CA ILE A 58 0.25 -1.10 0.63
C ILE A 58 0.79 0.23 1.17
N TYR A 59 2.12 0.38 1.28
CA TYR A 59 2.73 1.61 1.76
C TYR A 59 2.40 2.81 0.86
N ASN A 60 2.52 2.66 -0.46
CA ASN A 60 2.20 3.77 -1.38
C ASN A 60 0.70 4.08 -1.42
N ARG A 61 -0.17 3.08 -1.19
CA ARG A 61 -1.61 3.31 -1.04
C ARG A 61 -1.92 4.10 0.23
N SER A 62 -1.23 3.84 1.34
CA SER A 62 -1.38 4.64 2.56
C SER A 62 -0.95 6.09 2.37
N LEU A 63 0.10 6.35 1.58
CA LEU A 63 0.49 7.71 1.20
C LEU A 63 -0.58 8.39 0.34
N ALA A 64 -1.17 7.67 -0.62
CA ALA A 64 -2.25 8.19 -1.45
C ALA A 64 -3.52 8.48 -0.64
N TYR A 65 -3.89 7.62 0.33
CA TYR A 65 -4.97 7.89 1.27
C TYR A 65 -4.69 9.13 2.13
N THR A 66 -3.47 9.26 2.66
CA THR A 66 -3.08 10.47 3.42
C THR A 66 -3.22 11.74 2.57
N ALA A 67 -2.91 11.67 1.28
CA ALA A 67 -3.00 12.82 0.37
C ALA A 67 -4.44 13.27 0.08
N ILE A 68 -5.44 12.43 0.35
CA ILE A 68 -6.86 12.75 0.24
C ILE A 68 -7.56 12.79 1.60
N HIS A 69 -6.79 12.98 2.69
CA HIS A 69 -7.29 13.08 4.07
C HIS A 69 -8.01 11.84 4.62
N GLU A 70 -7.77 10.67 4.01
CA GLU A 70 -8.31 9.37 4.46
C GLU A 70 -7.33 8.70 5.44
N ASP A 71 -7.06 9.37 6.55
CA ASP A 71 -5.99 9.03 7.49
C ASP A 71 -6.20 7.70 8.21
N GLU A 72 -7.45 7.35 8.53
CA GLU A 72 -7.80 6.05 9.12
C GLU A 72 -7.42 4.90 8.19
N LYS A 73 -7.83 4.98 6.91
CA LYS A 73 -7.49 3.98 5.88
C LYS A 73 -5.98 3.88 5.68
N ALA A 74 -5.26 5.02 5.74
CA ALA A 74 -3.81 5.02 5.68
C ALA A 74 -3.17 4.32 6.90
N ALA A 75 -3.69 4.55 8.11
CA ALA A 75 -3.21 3.92 9.32
C ALA A 75 -3.46 2.40 9.34
N ASP A 76 -4.57 1.96 8.76
CA ASP A 76 -4.93 0.54 8.60
C ASP A 76 -3.99 -0.17 7.61
N ASP A 77 -3.71 0.46 6.47
CA ASP A 77 -2.73 -0.07 5.50
C ASP A 77 -1.35 -0.26 6.16
N LEU A 78 -0.90 0.72 6.94
CA LEU A 78 0.37 0.62 7.66
C LEU A 78 0.34 -0.43 8.78
N ALA A 79 -0.81 -0.61 9.44
CA ALA A 79 -0.98 -1.66 10.45
C ALA A 79 -0.90 -3.06 9.83
N ALA A 80 -1.49 -3.25 8.64
CA ALA A 80 -1.43 -4.50 7.90
C ALA A 80 0.03 -4.91 7.61
N MET A 81 0.92 -3.94 7.30
CA MET A 81 2.34 -4.21 7.07
C MET A 81 3.07 -4.76 8.30
N LEU A 82 2.67 -4.37 9.52
CA LEU A 82 3.34 -4.80 10.76
C LEU A 82 3.15 -6.30 11.04
N ILE A 83 2.04 -6.86 10.58
CA ILE A 83 1.70 -8.27 10.74
C ILE A 83 2.03 -9.10 9.49
N MET A 84 2.63 -8.51 8.45
CA MET A 84 3.00 -9.25 7.24
C MET A 84 4.16 -10.23 7.52
N PRO A 85 3.95 -11.55 7.36
CA PRO A 85 5.00 -12.54 7.55
C PRO A 85 6.07 -12.40 6.45
N GLY A 86 7.33 -12.57 6.82
CA GLY A 86 8.47 -12.46 5.89
C GLY A 86 8.87 -11.04 5.49
N LEU A 87 8.15 -10.01 5.95
CA LEU A 87 8.53 -8.62 5.71
C LEU A 87 9.69 -8.21 6.64
N SER A 88 10.67 -7.49 6.11
CA SER A 88 11.84 -7.07 6.89
C SER A 88 11.49 -6.09 8.01
N GLU A 89 12.20 -6.19 9.13
CA GLU A 89 12.00 -5.30 10.29
C GLU A 89 12.28 -3.83 9.96
N SER A 90 13.19 -3.55 9.03
CA SER A 90 13.43 -2.18 8.54
C SER A 90 12.17 -1.58 7.90
N ILE A 91 11.47 -2.37 7.07
CA ILE A 91 10.23 -1.92 6.43
C ILE A 91 9.11 -1.76 7.47
N LYS A 92 8.96 -2.71 8.40
CA LYS A 92 7.98 -2.61 9.49
C LYS A 92 8.23 -1.38 10.37
N THR A 93 9.48 -1.06 10.66
CA THR A 93 9.86 0.13 11.42
C THR A 93 9.41 1.40 10.72
N LYS A 94 9.67 1.53 9.41
CA LYS A 94 9.19 2.67 8.62
C LYS A 94 7.67 2.77 8.62
N ALA A 95 6.97 1.66 8.46
CA ALA A 95 5.51 1.63 8.50
C ALA A 95 4.97 2.08 9.88
N ARG A 96 5.58 1.61 10.97
CA ARG A 96 5.23 2.02 12.35
C ARG A 96 5.42 3.51 12.56
N GLN A 97 6.60 4.05 12.23
CA GLN A 97 6.89 5.48 12.36
C GLN A 97 5.91 6.34 11.58
N ARG A 98 5.57 5.93 10.34
CA ARG A 98 4.59 6.65 9.53
C ARG A 98 3.21 6.62 10.16
N ARG A 99 2.78 5.47 10.68
CA ARG A 99 1.46 5.30 11.32
C ARG A 99 1.34 6.16 12.58
N GLU A 100 2.38 6.24 13.39
CA GLU A 100 2.42 7.10 14.58
C GLU A 100 2.29 8.57 14.21
N ARG A 101 2.94 9.02 13.13
CA ARG A 101 2.80 10.40 12.64
C ARG A 101 1.37 10.73 12.21
N ILE A 102 0.70 9.80 11.51
CA ILE A 102 -0.70 9.96 11.08
C ILE A 102 -1.61 10.09 12.32
N LYS A 103 -1.48 9.19 13.31
CA LYS A 103 -2.28 9.21 14.54
C LYS A 103 -2.08 10.47 15.39
N ARG A 104 -0.86 11.02 15.42
CA ARG A 104 -0.59 12.27 16.14
C ARG A 104 -1.30 13.46 15.50
N ARG A 105 -1.23 13.57 14.17
CA ARG A 105 -1.93 14.61 13.41
C ARG A 105 -3.44 14.56 13.64
N ASP A 106 -4.01 13.36 13.61
CA ASP A 106 -5.44 13.14 13.84
C ASP A 106 -5.88 13.64 15.22
N LYS A 107 -5.17 13.23 16.28
CA LYS A 107 -5.39 13.70 17.66
C LYS A 107 -5.17 15.22 17.84
N GLU A 108 -4.31 15.83 17.04
CA GLU A 108 -4.10 17.29 17.05
C GLU A 108 -5.27 18.02 16.37
N MET A 109 -5.82 17.49 15.27
CA MET A 109 -7.03 18.06 14.65
C MET A 109 -8.23 17.99 15.59
N ASP A 110 -8.49 16.84 16.22
CA ASP A 110 -9.64 16.68 17.14
C ASP A 110 -9.59 17.70 18.29
N ARG A 111 -8.42 17.86 18.92
CA ARG A 111 -8.24 18.85 20.00
C ARG A 111 -8.39 20.30 19.54
N SER A 112 -8.15 20.58 18.26
CA SER A 112 -8.30 21.93 17.70
C SER A 112 -9.77 22.26 17.41
N VAL A 113 -10.60 21.25 17.16
CA VAL A 113 -12.03 21.40 16.90
C VAL A 113 -12.83 21.56 18.19
N ASP A 114 -12.48 20.83 19.26
CA ASP A 114 -13.18 20.88 20.56
C ASP A 114 -12.85 22.13 21.41
N GLY A 115 -11.84 22.90 21.04
CA GLY A 115 -11.29 24.01 21.84
C GLY A 115 -11.72 25.43 21.43
N GLY A 116 -12.64 25.58 20.47
CA GLY A 116 -13.14 26.87 19.96
C GLY A 116 -14.61 27.09 20.23
#